data_AF-A0A946EA72-F1
#
_entry.id   AF-A0A946EA72-F1
#
_cell.length_a   1.000
_cell.length_b   1.000
_cell.length_c   1.000
_cell.angle_alpha   90.00
_cell.angle_beta   90.00
_cell.angle_gamma   90.00
#
_symmetry.space_group_name_H-M   'P 1'
#
loop_
_entity.id
_entity.type
_entity.pdbx_description
1 polymer ?
#
loop_
_entity_poly.entity_id
_entity_poly.type
_entity_poly.pdbx_seq_one_letter_code
_entity_poly.pdbx_strand_id
1 'polypeptide(L)'
;MISSTKSMHGHLIGATGAVEFLACIMALRDGIIAPTIGYEEADPECALDVVPNDAREALVKVALSNAFAFGGMNAVMALRKI
;
A
#
# COMPACT_ATOMS: atom_id res chain seq x y z
N MET A 1 4.37 -9.23 -0.95
CA MET A 1 4.23 -8.28 0.17
C MET A 1 3.31 -7.15 -0.24
N ILE A 2 2.51 -6.66 0.69
CA ILE A 2 1.49 -5.62 0.49
C ILE A 2 1.50 -4.75 1.73
N SER A 3 1.14 -3.47 1.64
CA SER A 3 0.82 -2.66 2.82
C SER A 3 -0.35 -1.73 2.53
N SER A 4 -1.01 -1.25 3.60
CA SER A 4 -2.06 -0.24 3.50
C SER A 4 -1.66 1.01 4.25
N THR A 5 -1.32 2.07 3.51
CA THR A 5 -0.94 3.35 4.12
C THR A 5 -2.14 4.09 4.71
N LYS A 6 -3.38 3.67 4.40
CA LYS A 6 -4.60 4.13 5.10
C LYS A 6 -4.52 3.92 6.61
N SER A 7 -3.74 2.95 7.08
CA SER A 7 -3.47 2.76 8.50
C SER A 7 -2.87 4.01 9.17
N MET A 8 -2.18 4.87 8.41
CA MET A 8 -1.52 6.09 8.92
C MET A 8 -2.30 7.36 8.59
N HIS A 9 -2.82 7.50 7.36
CA HIS A 9 -3.48 8.73 6.90
C HIS A 9 -5.01 8.63 6.85
N GLY A 10 -5.58 7.48 7.19
CA GLY A 10 -7.02 7.21 7.11
C GLY A 10 -7.50 7.01 5.67
N HIS A 11 -8.82 7.08 5.47
CA HIS A 11 -9.42 7.01 4.14
C HIS A 11 -9.83 8.39 3.64
N LEU A 12 -9.00 8.98 2.79
CA LEU A 12 -9.21 10.32 2.19
C LEU A 12 -10.22 10.32 1.02
N ILE A 13 -11.10 9.31 0.96
CA ILE A 13 -12.08 9.10 -0.11
C ILE A 13 -11.38 9.19 -1.48
N GLY A 14 -11.77 10.13 -2.34
CA GLY A 14 -11.24 10.28 -3.70
C GLY A 14 -9.75 10.61 -3.75
N ALA A 15 -9.21 11.28 -2.72
CA ALA A 15 -7.79 11.62 -2.67
C ALA A 15 -6.88 10.45 -2.31
N THR A 16 -7.44 9.36 -1.76
CA THR A 16 -6.65 8.21 -1.29
C THR A 16 -5.80 7.60 -2.40
N GLY A 17 -6.37 7.47 -3.61
CA GLY A 17 -5.65 6.89 -4.74
C GLY A 17 -4.38 7.67 -5.10
N ALA A 18 -4.40 9.00 -5.00
CA ALA A 18 -3.23 9.83 -5.28
C ALA A 18 -2.15 9.70 -4.18
N VAL A 19 -2.56 9.67 -2.91
CA VAL A 19 -1.63 9.53 -1.78
C VAL A 19 -0.97 8.14 -1.76
N GLU A 20 -1.73 7.08 -2.01
CA GLU A 20 -1.21 5.71 -2.09
C GLU A 20 -0.30 5.50 -3.31
N PHE A 21 -0.64 6.14 -4.44
CA PHE A 21 0.20 6.14 -5.63
C PHE A 21 1.55 6.84 -5.37
N LEU A 22 1.54 7.97 -4.65
CA LEU A 22 2.78 8.63 -4.22
C LEU A 22 3.63 7.71 -3.31
N ALA A 23 3.01 7.01 -2.36
CA ALA A 23 3.72 6.03 -1.53
C ALA A 23 4.37 4.91 -2.36
N CYS A 24 3.71 4.43 -3.41
CA CYS A 24 4.30 3.45 -4.34
C CYS A 24 5.50 4.02 -5.10
N ILE A 25 5.43 5.28 -5.56
CA ILE A 25 6.58 5.96 -6.20
C ILE A 25 7.75 6.07 -5.22
N MET A 26 7.49 6.47 -3.97
CA MET A 26 8.52 6.56 -2.94
C MET A 26 9.15 5.19 -2.64
N ALA A 27 8.35 4.13 -2.55
CA ALA A 27 8.86 2.77 -2.37
C ALA A 27 9.76 2.32 -3.54
N LEU A 28 9.39 2.65 -4.78
CA LEU A 28 10.23 2.39 -5.96
C LEU A 28 11.52 3.22 -5.94
N ARG A 29 11.44 4.49 -5.55
CA ARG A 29 12.58 5.42 -5.52
C ARG A 29 13.58 5.00 -4.44
N ASP A 30 13.10 4.87 -3.21
CA ASP A 30 13.91 4.79 -1.98
C ASP A 30 14.14 3.35 -1.52
N GLY A 31 13.36 2.38 -2.02
CA GLY A 31 13.45 0.99 -1.57
C GLY A 31 12.91 0.77 -0.16
N ILE A 32 12.05 1.67 0.32
CA ILE A 32 11.42 1.58 1.65
C ILE A 32 9.91 1.40 1.47
N ILE A 33 9.38 0.31 1.99
CA ILE A 33 7.94 0.01 1.97
C ILE A 33 7.34 0.48 3.29
N ALA A 34 6.39 1.39 3.18
CA ALA A 34 5.66 1.90 4.34
C ALA A 34 4.84 0.78 5.00
N PRO A 35 4.76 0.75 6.34
CA PRO A 35 4.07 -0.31 7.07
C PRO A 35 2.55 -0.18 7.01
N THR A 36 1.88 -1.25 7.42
CA THR A 36 0.50 -1.21 7.91
C THR A 36 0.55 -1.10 9.43
N ILE A 37 0.36 0.11 9.96
CA ILE A 37 0.42 0.35 11.42
C ILE A 37 -0.87 -0.10 12.11
N GLY A 38 -0.81 -0.34 13.42
CA GLY A 38 -1.96 -0.78 14.22
C GLY A 38 -2.34 -2.24 13.96
N TYR A 39 -1.39 -3.05 13.47
CA TYR A 39 -1.59 -4.48 13.30
C TYR A 39 -1.27 -5.19 14.62
N GLU A 40 -2.28 -5.75 15.28
CA GLU A 40 -2.15 -6.38 16.60
C GLU A 40 -2.27 -7.90 16.54
N GLU A 41 -3.29 -8.41 15.86
CA GLU A 41 -3.59 -9.84 15.77
C GLU A 41 -3.73 -10.27 14.31
N ALA A 42 -3.25 -11.47 14.00
CA ALA A 42 -3.34 -12.03 12.66
C ALA A 42 -4.74 -12.56 12.38
N ASP A 43 -5.32 -12.13 11.26
CA ASP A 43 -6.58 -12.67 10.74
C ASP A 43 -6.31 -13.95 9.91
N PRO A 44 -6.86 -15.12 10.29
CA PRO A 44 -6.71 -16.37 9.54
C PRO A 44 -7.14 -16.29 8.06
N GLU A 45 -8.10 -15.43 7.73
CA GLU A 45 -8.59 -15.26 6.35
C GLU A 45 -7.68 -14.32 5.53
N CYS A 46 -6.79 -13.58 6.20
CA CYS A 46 -5.82 -12.68 5.57
C CYS A 46 -4.39 -13.22 5.73
N ALA A 47 -4.12 -14.38 5.15
CA ALA A 47 -2.82 -15.04 5.15
C ALA A 47 -1.79 -14.36 4.20
N LEU A 48 -1.66 -13.03 4.29
CA LEU A 48 -0.79 -12.20 3.45
C LEU A 48 0.26 -11.49 4.31
N ASP A 49 1.44 -11.26 3.72
CA ASP A 49 2.46 -10.39 4.30
C ASP A 49 2.08 -8.92 4.09
N VAL A 50 1.45 -8.34 5.13
CA VAL A 50 0.92 -6.96 5.16
C VAL A 50 1.92 -5.91 5.65
N VAL A 51 3.19 -6.28 5.85
CA VAL A 51 4.24 -5.39 6.40
C VAL A 51 3.78 -4.73 7.71
N PRO A 52 3.55 -5.52 8.78
CA PRO A 52 2.93 -5.02 9.99
C PRO A 52 3.87 -4.10 10.78
N ASN A 53 3.35 -2.94 11.19
CA ASN A 53 3.91 -1.95 12.13
C ASN A 53 5.24 -1.28 11.74
N ASP A 54 6.23 -2.03 11.26
CA ASP A 54 7.56 -1.54 10.95
C ASP A 54 7.81 -1.48 9.44
N ALA A 55 8.37 -0.36 9.00
CA ALA A 55 8.75 -0.19 7.60
C ALA A 55 9.78 -1.26 7.18
N ARG A 56 9.75 -1.65 5.91
CA ARG A 56 10.66 -2.69 5.40
C ARG A 56 11.47 -2.18 4.22
N GLU A 57 12.79 -2.34 4.29
CA GLU A 57 13.66 -2.16 3.15
C GLU A 57 13.50 -3.33 2.16
N ALA A 58 13.35 -3.01 0.88
CA ALA A 58 13.24 -3.99 -0.18
C ALA A 58 13.65 -3.39 -1.53
N LEU A 59 14.25 -4.22 -2.39
CA LEU A 59 14.48 -3.84 -3.78
C LEU A 59 13.16 -3.87 -4.56
N VAL A 60 12.46 -2.74 -4.60
CA VAL A 60 11.19 -2.60 -5.34
C VAL A 60 11.48 -2.18 -6.78
N LYS A 61 11.16 -3.07 -7.74
CA LYS A 61 11.27 -2.78 -9.18
C LYS A 61 9.93 -2.47 -9.83
N VAL A 62 8.85 -3.01 -9.26
CA VAL A 62 7.47 -2.88 -9.74
C VAL A 62 6.58 -2.71 -8.51
N ALA A 63 5.55 -1.88 -8.63
CA ALA A 63 4.52 -1.69 -7.61
C ALA A 63 3.13 -1.63 -8.23
N LEU A 64 2.12 -2.05 -7.46
CA LEU A 64 0.71 -1.91 -7.80
C LEU A 64 0.04 -1.04 -6.74
N SER A 65 -0.76 -0.06 -7.18
CA SER A 65 -1.63 0.74 -6.32
C SER A 65 -3.09 0.39 -6.63
N ASN A 66 -3.79 -0.20 -5.66
CA ASN A 66 -5.17 -0.65 -5.81
C ASN A 66 -6.16 0.37 -5.20
N ALA A 67 -7.23 0.69 -5.93
CA ALA A 67 -8.33 1.50 -5.46
C ALA A 67 -9.66 0.82 -5.81
N PHE A 68 -10.34 0.28 -4.80
CA PHE A 68 -11.66 -0.35 -4.92
C PHE A 68 -12.64 0.48 -4.10
N ALA A 69 -13.50 1.22 -4.80
CA ALA A 69 -14.39 2.21 -4.22
C ALA A 69 -15.85 1.75 -4.24
N PHE A 70 -16.70 2.47 -3.51
CA PHE A 70 -18.14 2.26 -3.50
C PHE A 70 -18.73 2.32 -4.91
N GLY A 71 -19.85 1.62 -5.12
CA GLY A 71 -20.50 1.53 -6.43
C GLY A 71 -19.81 0.58 -7.41
N GLY A 72 -18.88 -0.26 -6.94
CA GLY A 72 -18.19 -1.25 -7.77
C GLY A 72 -17.12 -0.67 -8.69
N MET A 73 -16.65 0.55 -8.41
CA MET A 73 -15.58 1.19 -9.17
C MET A 73 -14.22 0.65 -8.75
N ASN A 74 -13.55 -0.04 -9.67
CA ASN A 74 -12.25 -0.65 -9.43
C ASN A 74 -11.20 -0.06 -10.37
N ALA A 75 -10.08 0.39 -9.82
CA ALA A 75 -8.93 0.90 -10.58
C ALA A 75 -7.63 0.34 -9.99
N VAL A 76 -6.70 -0.05 -10.86
CA VAL A 76 -5.37 -0.52 -10.48
C VAL A 76 -4.35 0.17 -11.36
N MET A 77 -3.32 0.76 -10.73
CA MET A 77 -2.20 1.37 -11.44
C MET A 77 -0.94 0.55 -11.20
N ALA A 78 -0.24 0.22 -12.30
CA ALA A 78 1.05 -0.47 -12.26
C ALA A 78 2.19 0.49 -12.56
N LEU A 79 3.22 0.48 -11.72
CA LEU A 79 4.42 1.29 -11.86
C LEU A 79 5.64 0.39 -11.99
N ARG A 80 6.63 0.83 -12.77
CA ARG A 80 7.94 0.19 -12.87
C ARG A 80 9.02 1.26 -12.72
N LYS A 81 10.04 0.97 -11.93
CA LYS A 81 11.25 1.82 -11.82
C LYS A 81 11.99 1.81 -13.16
N ILE A 82 12.35 3.00 -13.65
CA ILE A 82 13.15 3.20 -14.87
C ILE A 82 14.62 3.30 -14.46
#